data_AF-A0AA87Z518-F1
#
_entry.id   AF-A0AA87Z518-F1
#
_cell.length_a   1.000
_cell.length_b   1.000
_cell.length_c   1.000
_cell.angle_alpha   90.00
_cell.angle_beta   90.00
_cell.angle_gamma   90.00
#
_symmetry.space_group_name_H-M   'P 1'
#
loop_
_entity.id
_entity.type
_entity.pdbx_description
1 polymer ?
#
loop_
_entity_poly.entity_id
_entity_poly.type
_entity_poly.pdbx_seq_one_letter_code
_entity_poly.pdbx_strand_id
1 'polypeptide(L)'
;MQWEIKWYKFVKKSMPPQFFPRYNLKHETPKEIFINTHKALTKEGGEWLVKTSESCSVVAALVATVAFATSSTIPGGADQNTGIPLLLNKPAFHAFAISSLVALCFSITALVFFLLILTSRCQEKDFAMDLPRKLLLGLTSLFVSITSIVISFCDGHVFILSDNLKHVAYPLYAALCFPIAFFAIAQLSLYFDLVWAI
;
A
#
# COMPACT_ATOMS: atom_id res chain seq x y z
N MET A 1 -8.43 -18.39 -2.63
CA MET A 1 -7.58 -18.81 -3.77
C MET A 1 -6.15 -19.18 -3.35
N GLN A 2 -5.42 -18.33 -2.63
CA GLN A 2 -4.05 -18.61 -2.17
C GLN A 2 -3.89 -19.95 -1.43
N TRP A 3 -4.75 -20.20 -0.44
CA TRP A 3 -4.74 -21.45 0.31
C TRP A 3 -5.06 -22.67 -0.57
N GLU A 4 -6.03 -22.55 -1.47
CA GLU A 4 -6.38 -23.60 -2.45
C GLU A 4 -5.20 -23.96 -3.37
N ILE A 5 -4.43 -22.95 -3.80
CA ILE A 5 -3.21 -23.17 -4.60
C ILE A 5 -2.13 -23.87 -3.76
N LYS A 6 -1.94 -23.47 -2.49
CA LYS A 6 -1.00 -24.12 -1.57
C LYS A 6 -1.39 -25.57 -1.31
N TRP A 7 -2.68 -25.82 -1.04
CA TRP A 7 -3.23 -27.16 -0.85
C TRP A 7 -3.08 -28.02 -2.09
N TYR A 8 -3.43 -27.52 -3.28
CA TYR A 8 -3.24 -28.22 -4.54
C TYR A 8 -1.76 -28.59 -4.76
N LYS A 9 -0.82 -27.68 -4.49
CA LYS A 9 0.62 -27.97 -4.56
C LYS A 9 1.05 -29.02 -3.54
N PHE A 10 0.52 -28.97 -2.31
CA PHE A 10 0.81 -29.92 -1.25
C PHE A 10 0.33 -31.34 -1.62
N VAL A 11 -0.92 -31.48 -2.03
CA VAL A 11 -1.49 -32.73 -2.54
C VAL A 11 -0.68 -33.21 -3.75
N LYS A 12 -0.31 -32.29 -4.65
CA LYS A 12 0.49 -32.62 -5.83
C LYS A 12 1.84 -33.25 -5.47
N LYS A 13 2.51 -32.71 -4.47
CA LYS A 13 3.83 -33.17 -4.01
C LYS A 13 3.75 -34.47 -3.20
N SER A 14 2.62 -34.72 -2.54
CA SER A 14 2.44 -35.87 -1.66
C SER A 14 2.06 -37.16 -2.39
N MET A 15 1.54 -37.07 -3.64
CA MET A 15 1.13 -38.22 -4.42
C MET A 15 2.21 -38.70 -5.40
N PRO A 16 2.25 -40.00 -5.74
CA PRO A 16 3.16 -40.52 -6.76
C PRO A 16 2.98 -39.79 -8.11
N PRO A 17 4.06 -39.50 -8.86
CA PRO A 17 4.01 -38.71 -10.11
C PRO A 17 3.05 -39.26 -11.17
N GLN A 18 2.81 -40.58 -11.16
CA GLN A 18 1.99 -41.31 -12.13
C GLN A 18 0.47 -41.03 -12.01
N PHE A 19 0.03 -40.34 -10.94
CA PHE A 19 -1.40 -40.05 -10.73
C PHE A 19 -1.87 -38.76 -11.43
N PHE A 20 -1.00 -37.78 -11.68
CA PHE A 20 -1.38 -36.49 -12.30
C PHE A 20 -1.71 -36.52 -13.80
N PRO A 21 -1.15 -37.42 -14.62
CA PRO A 21 -1.58 -37.57 -16.01
C PRO A 21 -2.81 -38.48 -16.17
N ARG A 22 -3.41 -38.96 -15.07
CA ARG A 22 -4.66 -39.75 -15.14
C ARG A 22 -5.86 -38.84 -15.31
N TYR A 23 -6.73 -39.24 -16.22
CA TYR A 23 -8.00 -38.58 -16.46
C TYR A 23 -9.10 -39.17 -15.58
N ASN A 24 -10.07 -38.34 -15.20
CA ASN A 24 -11.34 -38.83 -14.65
C ASN A 24 -12.21 -39.44 -15.77
N LEU A 25 -13.40 -39.96 -15.41
CA LEU A 25 -14.37 -40.51 -16.38
C LEU A 25 -14.88 -39.47 -17.41
N LYS A 26 -14.65 -38.18 -17.17
CA LYS A 26 -15.00 -37.06 -18.05
C LYS A 26 -13.81 -36.58 -18.89
N HIS A 27 -12.70 -37.30 -18.91
CA HIS A 27 -11.47 -36.93 -19.62
C HIS A 27 -10.82 -35.63 -19.12
N GLU A 28 -11.00 -35.28 -17.85
CA GLU A 28 -10.38 -34.11 -17.23
C GLU A 28 -9.17 -34.51 -16.37
N THR A 29 -8.12 -33.70 -16.42
CA THR A 29 -6.95 -33.79 -15.54
C THR A 29 -7.23 -33.16 -14.17
N PRO A 30 -6.49 -33.54 -13.10
CA PRO A 30 -6.62 -32.89 -11.79
C PRO A 30 -6.44 -31.36 -11.82
N LYS A 31 -5.63 -30.86 -12.76
CA LYS A 31 -5.41 -29.42 -12.96
C LYS A 31 -6.63 -28.73 -13.57
N GLU A 32 -7.27 -29.36 -14.56
CA GLU A 32 -8.49 -28.83 -15.18
C GLU A 32 -9.65 -28.83 -14.19
N ILE A 33 -9.80 -29.90 -13.40
CA ILE A 33 -10.80 -29.96 -12.34
C ILE A 33 -10.59 -28.82 -11.34
N PHE A 34 -9.36 -28.57 -10.90
CA PHE A 34 -9.04 -27.47 -9.98
C PHE A 34 -9.42 -26.10 -10.58
N ILE A 35 -9.01 -25.82 -11.82
CA ILE A 35 -9.35 -24.56 -12.51
C ILE A 35 -10.87 -24.40 -12.65
N ASN A 36 -11.56 -25.45 -13.09
CA ASN A 36 -13.01 -25.40 -13.33
C ASN A 36 -13.79 -25.21 -12.02
N THR A 37 -13.39 -25.87 -10.93
CA THR A 37 -14.05 -25.74 -9.62
C THR A 37 -13.78 -24.39 -8.95
N HIS A 38 -12.62 -23.77 -9.17
CA HIS A 38 -12.23 -22.52 -8.52
C HIS A 38 -12.40 -21.27 -9.40
N LYS A 39 -12.95 -21.41 -10.60
CA LYS A 39 -13.17 -20.30 -11.55
C LYS A 39 -13.93 -19.12 -10.95
N ALA A 40 -14.98 -19.39 -10.16
CA ALA A 40 -15.75 -18.35 -9.47
C ALA A 40 -14.87 -17.60 -8.45
N LEU A 41 -14.11 -18.33 -7.64
CA LEU A 41 -13.19 -17.77 -6.65
C LEU A 41 -12.07 -16.93 -7.29
N THR A 42 -11.53 -17.36 -8.44
CA THR A 42 -10.56 -16.56 -9.20
C THR A 42 -11.18 -15.26 -9.71
N LYS A 43 -12.42 -15.33 -10.22
CA LYS A 43 -13.15 -14.14 -10.71
C LYS A 43 -13.41 -13.15 -9.58
N GLU A 44 -13.99 -13.60 -8.47
CA GLU A 44 -14.26 -12.78 -7.29
C GLU A 44 -12.97 -12.18 -6.71
N GLY A 45 -11.90 -12.98 -6.62
CA GLY A 45 -10.59 -12.49 -6.19
C GLY A 45 -10.00 -11.43 -7.12
N GLY A 46 -10.21 -11.57 -8.43
CA GLY A 46 -9.79 -10.59 -9.44
C GLY A 46 -10.54 -9.28 -9.31
N GLU A 47 -11.87 -9.35 -9.21
CA GLU A 47 -12.73 -8.18 -9.00
C GLU A 47 -12.37 -7.46 -7.69
N TRP A 48 -12.14 -8.22 -6.60
CA TRP A 48 -11.70 -7.65 -5.33
C TRP A 48 -10.34 -6.94 -5.43
N LEU A 49 -9.36 -7.55 -6.11
CA LEU A 49 -8.05 -6.95 -6.32
C LEU A 49 -8.12 -5.66 -7.14
N VAL A 50 -8.91 -5.66 -8.21
CA VAL A 50 -9.13 -4.48 -9.06
C VAL A 50 -9.77 -3.37 -8.24
N LYS A 51 -10.90 -3.63 -7.59
CA LYS A 51 -11.61 -2.63 -6.77
C LYS A 51 -10.75 -2.05 -5.64
N THR A 52 -9.96 -2.90 -4.98
CA THR A 52 -9.04 -2.49 -3.92
C THR A 52 -7.91 -1.64 -4.48
N SER A 53 -7.33 -2.04 -5.62
CA SER A 53 -6.24 -1.31 -6.27
C SER A 53 -6.70 0.04 -6.82
N GLU A 54 -7.91 0.16 -7.37
CA GLU A 54 -8.50 1.44 -7.78
C GLU A 54 -8.65 2.37 -6.58
N SER A 55 -9.27 1.88 -5.51
CA SER A 55 -9.50 2.66 -4.28
C SER A 55 -8.18 3.14 -3.67
N CYS A 56 -7.19 2.26 -3.56
CA CYS A 56 -5.88 2.59 -3.02
C CYS A 56 -5.08 3.51 -3.96
N SER A 57 -5.26 3.40 -5.28
CA SER A 57 -4.64 4.32 -6.24
C SER A 57 -5.14 5.75 -6.05
N VAL A 58 -6.45 5.93 -5.81
CA VAL A 58 -7.00 7.27 -5.54
C VAL A 58 -6.38 7.86 -4.26
N VAL A 59 -6.26 7.07 -3.19
CA VAL A 59 -5.61 7.51 -1.95
C VAL A 59 -4.14 7.84 -2.19
N ALA A 60 -3.41 7.00 -2.91
CA ALA A 60 -2.00 7.23 -3.24
C ALA A 60 -1.81 8.47 -4.12
N ALA A 61 -2.70 8.74 -5.08
CA ALA A 61 -2.67 9.97 -5.87
C ALA A 61 -2.90 11.19 -4.98
N LEU A 62 -3.89 11.14 -4.08
CA LEU A 62 -4.17 12.22 -3.15
C LEU A 62 -2.97 12.53 -2.24
N VAL A 63 -2.37 11.50 -1.65
CA VAL A 63 -1.18 11.66 -0.80
C VAL A 63 0.01 12.21 -1.61
N ALA A 64 0.20 11.75 -2.85
CA ALA A 64 1.24 12.29 -3.73
C ALA A 64 1.01 13.78 -4.01
N THR A 65 -0.22 14.21 -4.29
CA THR A 65 -0.56 15.61 -4.53
C THR A 65 -0.29 16.47 -3.28
N VAL A 66 -0.71 16.01 -2.10
CA VAL A 66 -0.46 16.71 -0.83
C VAL A 66 1.05 16.78 -0.53
N ALA A 67 1.79 15.68 -0.72
CA ALA A 67 3.25 15.64 -0.56
C ALA A 67 3.97 16.56 -1.54
N PHE A 68 3.52 16.63 -2.79
CA PHE A 68 4.07 17.54 -3.79
C PHE A 68 3.80 19.01 -3.45
N ALA A 69 2.58 19.34 -3.04
CA ALA A 69 2.21 20.69 -2.63
C ALA A 69 3.00 21.15 -1.40
N THR A 70 3.12 20.29 -0.38
CA THR A 70 3.92 20.55 0.83
C THR A 70 5.41 20.68 0.52
N SER A 71 5.97 19.84 -0.35
CA SER A 71 7.37 19.96 -0.77
C SER A 71 7.64 21.22 -1.59
N SER A 72 6.63 21.72 -2.33
CA SER A 72 6.76 22.93 -3.14
C SER A 72 6.56 24.22 -2.33
N THR A 73 5.96 24.13 -1.14
CA THR A 73 5.69 25.26 -0.26
C THR A 73 6.68 25.27 0.90
N ILE A 74 7.79 25.99 0.73
CA ILE A 74 8.83 26.11 1.76
C ILE A 74 8.23 26.87 2.96
N PRO A 75 8.07 26.23 4.14
CA PRO A 75 7.60 26.94 5.33
C PRO A 75 8.59 28.06 5.65
N GLY A 76 8.04 29.26 5.90
CA GLY A 76 8.84 30.48 6.13
C GLY A 76 9.36 31.17 4.86
N GLY A 77 9.27 30.54 3.68
CA GLY A 77 9.71 31.11 2.41
C GLY A 77 11.23 31.06 2.19
N ALA A 78 11.63 31.46 0.98
CA ALA A 78 13.03 31.63 0.60
C ALA A 78 13.48 33.08 0.85
N ASP A 79 14.73 33.25 1.24
CA ASP A 79 15.38 34.56 1.30
C ASP A 79 15.42 35.19 -0.10
N GLN A 80 15.01 36.46 -0.22
CA GLN A 80 14.84 37.13 -1.51
C GLN A 80 16.15 37.40 -2.25
N ASN A 81 17.29 37.41 -1.53
CA ASN A 81 18.60 37.71 -2.10
C ASN A 81 19.39 36.43 -2.44
N THR A 82 19.22 35.37 -1.66
CA THR A 82 20.00 34.13 -1.77
C THR A 82 19.20 32.93 -2.28
N GLY A 83 17.86 32.98 -2.21
CA GLY A 83 16.99 31.85 -2.54
C GLY A 83 17.04 30.70 -1.52
N ILE A 84 17.79 30.86 -0.42
CA ILE A 84 17.96 29.83 0.60
C ILE A 84 16.74 29.83 1.53
N PRO A 85 16.22 28.66 1.96
CA PRO A 85 15.13 28.61 2.92
C PRO A 85 15.49 29.32 4.24
N LEU A 86 14.63 30.24 4.69
CA LEU A 86 14.88 31.03 5.91
C LEU A 86 14.96 30.16 7.18
N LEU A 87 14.32 28.99 7.15
CA LEU A 87 14.27 28.04 8.25
C LEU A 87 15.28 26.89 8.12
N LEU A 88 16.23 26.95 7.18
CA LEU A 88 17.17 25.86 6.89
C LEU A 88 17.92 25.37 8.13
N ASN A 89 18.31 26.28 9.04
CA ASN A 89 19.07 25.93 10.25
C ASN A 89 18.23 25.28 11.36
N LYS A 90 16.93 25.07 11.16
CA LYS A 90 16.05 24.44 12.16
C LYS A 90 15.95 22.94 11.90
N PRO A 91 16.14 22.07 12.90
CA PRO A 91 16.05 20.61 12.71
C PRO A 91 14.66 20.17 12.23
N ALA A 92 13.59 20.84 12.67
CA ALA A 92 12.23 20.59 12.20
C ALA A 92 12.05 20.85 10.69
N PHE A 93 12.85 21.75 10.08
CA PHE A 93 12.78 22.03 8.66
C PHE A 93 13.38 20.87 7.84
N HIS A 94 14.51 20.33 8.30
CA HIS A 94 15.09 19.14 7.68
C HIS A 94 14.18 17.92 7.80
N ALA A 95 13.59 17.70 8.97
CA ALA A 95 12.63 16.62 9.20
C ALA A 95 11.38 16.76 8.30
N PHE A 96 10.83 17.97 8.21
CA PHE A 96 9.76 18.31 7.27
C PHE A 96 10.11 17.97 5.82
N ALA A 97 11.25 18.48 5.33
CA ALA A 97 11.64 18.34 3.92
C ALA A 97 11.90 16.88 3.54
N ILE A 98 12.61 16.12 4.39
CA ILE A 98 12.91 14.71 4.16
C ILE A 98 11.61 13.89 4.18
N SER A 99 10.74 14.13 5.17
CA SER A 99 9.48 13.40 5.32
C SER A 99 8.51 13.68 4.17
N SER A 100 8.46 14.92 3.66
CA SER A 100 7.67 15.25 2.46
C SER A 100 8.16 14.51 1.22
N LEU A 101 9.50 14.44 1.02
CA LEU A 101 10.09 13.74 -0.12
C LEU A 101 9.85 12.23 -0.04
N VAL A 102 10.05 11.64 1.14
CA VAL A 102 9.76 10.22 1.39
C VAL A 102 8.28 9.94 1.13
N ALA A 103 7.37 10.78 1.61
CA ALA A 103 5.95 10.65 1.35
C ALA A 103 5.66 10.60 -0.15
N LEU A 104 6.22 11.54 -0.93
CA LEU A 104 6.02 11.62 -2.37
C LEU A 104 6.54 10.38 -3.10
N CYS A 105 7.79 9.98 -2.84
CA CYS A 105 8.42 8.83 -3.50
C CYS A 105 7.67 7.52 -3.23
N PHE A 106 7.29 7.28 -1.97
CA PHE A 106 6.54 6.07 -1.62
C PHE A 106 5.09 6.11 -2.14
N SER A 107 4.47 7.29 -2.28
CA SER A 107 3.13 7.41 -2.86
C SER A 107 3.12 7.08 -4.35
N ILE A 108 4.10 7.60 -5.11
CA ILE A 108 4.28 7.29 -6.53
C ILE A 108 4.60 5.80 -6.72
N THR A 109 5.44 5.24 -5.85
CA THR A 109 5.75 3.81 -5.89
C THR A 109 4.50 2.95 -5.65
N ALA A 110 3.66 3.32 -4.67
CA ALA A 110 2.40 2.64 -4.41
C ALA A 110 1.46 2.70 -5.61
N LEU A 111 1.32 3.88 -6.24
CA LEU A 111 0.55 4.07 -7.48
C LEU A 111 1.01 3.12 -8.58
N VAL A 112 2.32 3.02 -8.81
CA VAL A 112 2.86 2.11 -9.83
C VAL A 112 2.47 0.67 -9.54
N PHE A 113 2.60 0.20 -8.30
CA PHE A 113 2.20 -1.16 -7.94
C PHE A 113 0.70 -1.41 -8.11
N PHE A 114 -0.17 -0.48 -7.72
CA PHE A 114 -1.61 -0.64 -7.91
C PHE A 114 -2.00 -0.60 -9.40
N LEU A 115 -1.39 0.28 -10.20
CA LEU A 115 -1.59 0.29 -11.66
C LEU A 115 -1.11 -1.02 -12.31
N LEU A 116 -0.02 -1.61 -11.83
CA LEU A 116 0.45 -2.92 -12.29
C LEU A 116 -0.55 -4.04 -11.98
N ILE A 117 -1.33 -3.93 -10.90
CA ILE A 117 -2.41 -4.88 -10.58
C ILE A 117 -3.60 -4.64 -11.52
N LEU A 118 -4.01 -3.38 -11.71
CA LEU A 118 -5.13 -3.02 -12.61
C LEU A 118 -4.87 -3.41 -14.06
N THR A 119 -3.62 -3.33 -14.51
CA THR A 119 -3.19 -3.73 -15.86
C THR A 119 -2.99 -5.24 -15.99
N SER A 120 -2.96 -5.97 -14.87
CA SER A 120 -2.77 -7.42 -14.88
C SER A 120 -4.05 -8.15 -15.29
N ARG A 121 -3.89 -9.23 -16.07
CA ARG A 121 -5.01 -10.08 -16.52
C ARG A 121 -5.65 -10.93 -15.41
N CYS A 122 -5.19 -10.81 -14.15
CA CYS A 122 -5.72 -11.54 -12.99
C CYS A 122 -5.98 -13.03 -13.29
N GLN A 123 -5.00 -13.71 -13.88
CA GLN A 123 -5.14 -15.12 -14.24
C GLN A 123 -4.78 -16.01 -13.05
N GLU A 124 -5.35 -17.23 -12.97
CA GLU A 124 -5.16 -18.14 -11.82
C GLU A 124 -3.69 -18.41 -11.46
N LYS A 125 -2.80 -18.38 -12.45
CA LYS A 125 -1.35 -18.57 -12.25
C LYS A 125 -0.71 -17.39 -11.50
N ASP A 126 -1.17 -16.18 -11.76
CA ASP A 126 -0.63 -14.95 -11.16
C ASP A 126 -1.12 -14.80 -9.72
N PHE A 127 -2.29 -15.36 -9.42
CA PHE A 127 -2.84 -15.50 -8.07
C PHE A 127 -2.01 -16.37 -7.16
N ALA A 128 -0.99 -17.09 -7.63
CA ALA A 128 -0.18 -17.96 -6.78
C ALA A 128 0.87 -17.21 -5.96
N MET A 129 1.48 -16.14 -6.49
CA MET A 129 2.54 -15.39 -5.81
C MET A 129 2.64 -13.92 -6.27
N ASP A 130 2.51 -13.66 -7.58
CA ASP A 130 2.81 -12.34 -8.16
C ASP A 130 1.79 -11.25 -7.78
N LEU A 131 0.50 -11.55 -7.89
CA LEU A 131 -0.58 -10.61 -7.51
C LEU A 131 -0.56 -10.24 -6.01
N PRO A 132 -0.53 -11.20 -5.08
CA PRO A 132 -0.44 -10.91 -3.64
C PRO A 132 0.81 -10.10 -3.30
N ARG A 133 1.97 -10.43 -3.89
CA ARG A 133 3.22 -9.72 -3.62
C ARG A 133 3.19 -8.28 -4.11
N LYS A 134 2.64 -8.03 -5.31
CA LYS A 134 2.44 -6.67 -5.84
C LYS A 134 1.48 -5.87 -4.95
N LEU A 135 0.38 -6.49 -4.50
CA LEU A 135 -0.57 -5.85 -3.58
C LEU A 135 0.11 -5.51 -2.25
N LEU A 136 0.88 -6.44 -1.69
CA LEU A 136 1.62 -6.23 -0.44
C LEU A 136 2.60 -5.05 -0.57
N LEU A 137 3.41 -5.02 -1.63
CA LEU A 137 4.37 -3.94 -1.88
C LEU A 137 3.68 -2.60 -2.13
N GLY A 138 2.53 -2.58 -2.81
CA GLY A 138 1.73 -1.37 -2.99
C GLY A 138 1.19 -0.84 -1.66
N LEU A 139 0.64 -1.72 -0.83
CA LEU A 139 0.10 -1.38 0.49
C LEU A 139 1.19 -0.91 1.46
N THR A 140 2.35 -1.59 1.54
CA THR A 140 3.45 -1.13 2.41
C THR A 140 3.92 0.25 2.02
N SER A 141 4.10 0.48 0.72
CA SER A 141 4.52 1.77 0.19
C SER A 141 3.50 2.87 0.51
N LEU A 142 2.21 2.57 0.40
CA LEU A 142 1.14 3.49 0.75
C LEU A 142 1.15 3.84 2.25
N PHE A 143 1.32 2.85 3.14
CA PHE A 143 1.38 3.09 4.59
C PHE A 143 2.58 3.94 5.00
N VAL A 144 3.77 3.65 4.43
CA VAL A 144 4.96 4.47 4.65
C VAL A 144 4.71 5.90 4.20
N SER A 145 4.07 6.08 3.04
CA SER A 145 3.74 7.41 2.51
C SER A 145 2.78 8.19 3.42
N ILE A 146 1.68 7.56 3.87
CA ILE A 146 0.71 8.17 4.78
C ILE A 146 1.36 8.56 6.11
N THR A 147 2.20 7.69 6.67
CA THR A 147 2.91 7.99 7.92
C THR A 147 3.86 9.17 7.74
N SER A 148 4.60 9.19 6.62
CA SER A 148 5.56 10.25 6.31
C SER A 148 4.90 11.60 6.06
N ILE A 149 3.72 11.66 5.42
CA ILE A 149 3.02 12.93 5.20
C ILE A 149 2.44 13.49 6.51
N VAL A 150 2.02 12.63 7.43
CA VAL A 150 1.55 13.05 8.77
C VAL A 150 2.72 13.65 9.58
N ILE A 151 3.89 13.00 9.54
CA ILE A 151 5.11 13.52 10.20
C ILE A 151 5.48 14.89 9.60
N SER A 152 5.52 14.99 8.27
CA SER A 152 5.76 16.27 7.58
C SER A 152 4.76 17.35 8.01
N PHE A 153 3.47 17.04 8.02
CA PHE A 153 2.45 18.01 8.45
C PHE A 153 2.67 18.48 9.90
N CYS A 154 2.99 17.56 10.82
CA CYS A 154 3.33 17.91 12.20
C CYS A 154 4.54 18.83 12.29
N ASP A 155 5.64 18.51 11.60
CA ASP A 155 6.87 19.32 11.58
C ASP A 155 6.64 20.70 10.98
N GLY A 156 5.89 20.78 9.88
CA GLY A 156 5.51 22.04 9.23
C GLY A 156 4.65 22.92 10.13
N HIS A 157 3.67 22.31 10.82
CA HIS A 157 2.75 23.04 11.69
C HIS A 157 3.40 23.53 12.99
N VAL A 158 4.53 22.93 13.43
CA VAL A 158 5.35 23.48 14.54
C VAL A 158 5.85 24.90 14.24
N PHE A 159 6.10 25.25 12.96
CA PHE A 159 6.53 26.60 12.60
C PHE A 159 5.41 27.64 12.67
N ILE A 160 4.15 27.21 12.57
CA ILE A 160 2.97 28.08 12.63
C ILE A 160 2.55 28.33 14.09
N LEU A 161 2.90 27.42 15.00
CA LEU A 161 2.38 27.42 16.36
C LEU A 161 3.21 28.29 17.31
N SER A 162 2.66 29.44 17.70
CA SER A 162 3.20 30.29 18.77
C SER A 162 3.25 29.56 20.13
N ASP A 163 4.24 29.86 20.98
CA ASP A 163 4.50 29.17 22.27
C ASP A 163 3.25 29.00 23.16
N ASN A 164 2.32 29.96 23.15
CA ASN A 164 1.11 29.96 23.97
C ASN A 164 0.00 29.01 23.47
N LEU A 165 0.08 28.49 22.24
CA LEU A 165 -0.94 27.60 21.63
C LEU A 165 -0.53 26.12 21.63
N LYS A 166 0.67 25.79 22.14
CA LYS A 166 1.18 24.41 22.23
C LYS A 166 0.24 23.47 22.97
N HIS A 167 -0.38 23.93 24.05
CA HIS A 167 -1.24 23.10 24.89
C HIS A 167 -2.55 22.68 24.19
N VAL A 168 -3.07 23.50 23.27
CA VAL A 168 -4.27 23.21 22.48
C VAL A 168 -3.96 22.35 21.24
N ALA A 169 -2.73 22.40 20.73
CA ALA A 169 -2.34 21.63 19.54
C ALA A 169 -2.18 20.13 19.81
N TYR A 170 -1.68 19.72 20.98
CA TYR A 170 -1.53 18.31 21.33
C TYR A 170 -2.83 17.48 21.22
N PRO A 171 -3.98 17.89 21.78
CA PRO A 171 -5.23 17.15 21.62
C PRO A 171 -5.74 17.18 20.17
N LEU A 172 -5.46 18.23 19.41
CA LEU A 172 -5.83 18.32 17.99
C LEU A 172 -5.05 17.31 17.14
N TYR A 173 -3.74 17.16 17.37
CA TYR A 173 -2.93 16.13 16.72
C TYR A 173 -3.36 14.72 17.12
N ALA A 174 -3.68 14.49 18.40
CA ALA A 174 -4.19 13.20 18.85
C ALA A 174 -5.53 12.84 18.17
N ALA A 175 -6.43 13.83 18.02
CA ALA A 175 -7.70 13.64 17.33
C ALA A 175 -7.54 13.37 15.82
N LEU A 176 -6.58 14.02 15.15
CA LEU A 176 -6.26 13.77 13.73
C LEU A 176 -5.58 12.41 13.51
N CYS A 177 -4.74 11.98 14.44
CA CYS A 177 -3.99 10.72 14.33
C CYS A 177 -4.86 9.50 14.65
N PHE A 178 -5.94 9.68 15.43
CA PHE A 178 -6.81 8.59 15.87
C PHE A 178 -7.53 7.85 14.70
N PRO A 179 -8.19 8.54 13.74
CA PRO A 179 -8.76 7.90 12.55
C PRO A 179 -7.72 7.18 11.69
N ILE A 180 -6.53 7.79 11.54
CA ILE A 180 -5.45 7.23 10.72
C ILE A 180 -4.90 5.96 11.38
N ALA A 181 -4.68 5.97 12.69
CA ALA A 181 -4.23 4.81 13.45
C ALA A 181 -5.29 3.70 13.44
N PHE A 182 -6.56 4.03 13.62
CA PHE A 182 -7.65 3.06 13.56
C PHE A 182 -7.75 2.40 12.18
N PHE A 183 -7.65 3.20 11.11
CA PHE A 183 -7.64 2.68 9.73
C PHE A 183 -6.41 1.81 9.45
N ALA A 184 -5.23 2.21 9.92
CA ALA A 184 -4.01 1.41 9.79
C ALA A 184 -4.12 0.07 10.52
N ILE A 185 -4.70 0.05 11.73
CA ILE A 185 -4.94 -1.18 12.51
C ILE A 185 -5.96 -2.09 11.79
N ALA A 186 -7.03 -1.52 11.25
CA ALA A 186 -8.02 -2.29 10.50
C ALA A 186 -7.39 -2.95 9.25
N GLN A 187 -6.57 -2.21 8.50
CA GLN A 187 -5.90 -2.72 7.30
C GLN A 187 -4.72 -3.66 7.60
N LEU A 188 -4.13 -3.57 8.80
CA LEU A 188 -3.06 -4.46 9.26
C LEU A 188 -3.52 -5.91 9.35
N SER A 189 -4.80 -6.18 9.65
CA SER A 189 -5.34 -7.55 9.63
C SER A 189 -5.16 -8.22 8.26
N LEU A 190 -5.57 -7.52 7.20
CA LEU A 190 -5.39 -7.94 5.81
C LEU A 190 -3.91 -8.08 5.45
N TYR A 191 -3.07 -7.20 5.96
CA TYR A 191 -1.61 -7.24 5.76
C TYR A 191 -1.00 -8.52 6.36
N PHE A 192 -1.35 -8.86 7.61
CA PHE A 192 -0.89 -10.07 8.27
C PHE A 192 -1.40 -11.34 7.55
N ASP A 193 -2.67 -11.34 7.12
CA ASP A 193 -3.23 -12.44 6.34
C ASP A 193 -2.45 -12.65 5.03
N LEU A 194 -2.05 -11.55 4.36
CA LEU A 194 -1.29 -11.61 3.12
C LEU A 194 0.16 -12.07 3.32
N VAL A 195 0.81 -11.63 4.40
CA VAL A 195 2.17 -12.09 4.78
C VAL A 195 2.15 -13.56 5.15
N TRP A 196 1.16 -14.01 5.91
CA TRP A 196 0.99 -15.43 6.26
C TRP A 196 0.65 -16.29 5.02
N ALA A 197 -0.07 -15.71 4.07
CA ALA A 197 -0.42 -16.37 2.83
C ALA A 197 0.74 -16.50 1.83
N ILE A 198 1.84 -15.76 1.96
CA ILE A 198 3.02 -15.91 1.11
C ILE A 198 3.93 -16.98 1.70
#